data_AF-A0A6I9PEB8-F1
#
_entry.id   AF-A0A6I9PEB8-F1
#
_cell.length_a   1.000
_cell.length_b   1.000
_cell.length_c   1.000
_cell.angle_alpha   90.00
_cell.angle_beta   90.00
_cell.angle_gamma   90.00
#
_symmetry.space_group_name_H-M   'P 1'
#
loop_
_entity.id
_entity.type
_entity.pdbx_description
1 polymer ?
#
loop_
_entity_poly.entity_id
_entity_poly.type
_entity_poly.pdbx_seq_one_letter_code
_entity_poly.pdbx_strand_id
1 'polypeptide(L)'
;VQKQVHPNLTAKEDALQHIEELILQLLSMLCVAQPRSVQDVEERVQKTFPHPIDKWAIADAQSAIEKRKRRNPLLLPVDKIHPLLKEVLGYKVDYHVSLYIVAVLEYISADILKLAGNYVGNIRHYEISQQDIKVSMCADKVLMDMFDQEEDIGLMSQCTEEPSSSGELTYDDLVRLEIAEERQYLRELDLIIKVFRQHFLSNPKIFTPQ
;
A
#
# COMPACT_ATOMS: atom_id res chain seq x y z
N VAL A 1 13.29 8.05 -6.08
CA VAL A 1 13.46 6.62 -6.40
C VAL A 1 13.89 6.40 -7.85
N GLN A 2 13.14 6.88 -8.86
CA GLN A 2 13.44 6.66 -10.29
C GLN A 2 14.90 6.91 -10.70
N LYS A 3 15.48 8.07 -10.34
CA LYS A 3 16.88 8.39 -10.67
C LYS A 3 17.93 7.46 -10.04
N GLN A 4 17.59 6.75 -8.95
CA GLN A 4 18.51 5.77 -8.35
C GLN A 4 18.53 4.46 -9.14
N VAL A 5 17.40 4.06 -9.73
CA VAL A 5 17.29 2.81 -10.50
C VAL A 5 17.68 3.01 -11.97
N HIS A 6 17.29 4.14 -12.57
CA HIS A 6 17.54 4.45 -13.97
C HIS A 6 17.97 5.90 -14.16
N PRO A 7 19.26 6.25 -13.94
CA PRO A 7 19.75 7.64 -13.99
C PRO A 7 19.58 8.34 -15.33
N ASN A 8 19.52 7.56 -16.42
CA ASN A 8 19.49 8.07 -17.80
C ASN A 8 18.07 8.14 -18.40
N LEU A 9 17.06 7.68 -17.67
CA LEU A 9 15.66 7.77 -18.10
C LEU A 9 14.99 8.94 -17.40
N THR A 10 13.98 9.51 -18.05
CA THR A 10 12.99 10.39 -17.39
C THR A 10 11.72 9.58 -17.09
N ALA A 11 10.89 10.05 -16.18
CA ALA A 11 9.54 9.54 -15.97
C ALA A 11 8.57 10.69 -16.15
N LYS A 12 7.50 10.45 -16.89
CA LYS A 12 6.40 11.40 -17.05
C LYS A 12 5.58 11.50 -15.78
N GLU A 13 4.88 12.62 -15.62
CA GLU A 13 4.03 12.86 -14.44
C GLU A 13 2.90 11.83 -14.32
N ASP A 14 2.27 11.44 -15.43
CA ASP A 14 1.23 10.39 -15.46
C ASP A 14 1.75 9.04 -14.96
N ALA A 15 3.01 8.72 -15.27
CA ALA A 15 3.67 7.50 -14.80
C ALA A 15 3.91 7.54 -13.29
N LEU A 16 4.36 8.69 -12.76
CA LEU A 16 4.61 8.88 -11.33
C LEU A 16 3.31 8.89 -10.52
N GLN A 17 2.27 9.54 -11.03
CA GLN A 17 0.94 9.55 -10.42
C GLN A 17 0.35 8.14 -10.36
N HIS A 18 0.51 7.34 -11.42
CA HIS A 18 0.05 5.96 -11.41
C HIS A 18 0.79 5.09 -10.39
N ILE A 19 2.10 5.29 -10.22
CA ILE A 19 2.85 4.59 -9.17
C ILE A 19 2.37 5.05 -7.79
N GLU A 20 2.11 6.35 -7.59
CA GLU A 20 1.57 6.84 -6.34
C GLU A 20 0.23 6.16 -5.98
N GLU A 21 -0.67 6.01 -6.95
CA GLU A 21 -1.94 5.28 -6.77
C GLU A 21 -1.69 3.83 -6.28
N LEU A 22 -0.81 3.09 -6.96
CA LEU A 22 -0.46 1.71 -6.59
C LEU A 22 0.16 1.62 -5.19
N ILE A 23 1.02 2.59 -4.84
CA ILE A 23 1.70 2.61 -3.53
C ILE A 23 0.73 3.00 -2.41
N LEU A 24 -0.25 3.86 -2.68
CA LEU A 24 -1.32 4.19 -1.74
C LEU A 24 -2.29 3.01 -1.53
N GLN A 25 -2.61 2.28 -2.60
CA GLN A 25 -3.36 1.02 -2.51
C GLN A 25 -2.64 0.00 -1.63
N LEU A 26 -1.34 -0.20 -1.89
CA LEU A 26 -0.50 -1.07 -1.07
C LEU A 26 -0.45 -0.63 0.40
N LEU A 27 -0.35 0.68 0.66
CA LEU A 27 -0.40 1.22 2.02
C LEU A 27 -1.73 0.89 2.70
N SER A 28 -2.84 1.05 2.00
CA SER A 28 -4.17 0.67 2.50
C SER A 28 -4.20 -0.82 2.87
N MET A 29 -3.74 -1.69 1.98
CA MET A 29 -3.68 -3.15 2.19
C MET A 29 -2.88 -3.53 3.45
N LEU A 30 -1.76 -2.85 3.71
CA LEU A 30 -0.96 -3.05 4.93
C LEU A 30 -1.66 -2.51 6.19
N CYS A 31 -2.37 -1.37 6.07
CA CYS A 31 -3.06 -0.72 7.18
C CYS A 31 -4.36 -1.42 7.60
N VAL A 32 -5.03 -2.17 6.71
CA VAL A 32 -6.24 -2.95 7.04
C VAL A 32 -6.00 -3.92 8.19
N ALA A 33 -4.79 -4.49 8.29
CA ALA A 33 -4.41 -5.38 9.38
C ALA A 33 -4.23 -4.69 10.75
N GLN A 34 -4.38 -3.35 10.81
CA GLN A 34 -4.16 -2.53 12.00
C GLN A 34 -2.85 -2.88 12.74
N PRO A 35 -1.68 -2.79 12.06
CA PRO A 35 -0.41 -3.20 12.63
C PRO A 35 -0.02 -2.32 13.82
N ARG A 36 0.33 -2.95 14.94
CA ARG A 36 0.79 -2.30 16.18
C ARG A 36 2.28 -2.52 16.44
N SER A 37 2.88 -3.50 15.78
CA SER A 37 4.29 -3.84 15.88
C SER A 37 4.94 -3.97 14.50
N VAL A 38 6.27 -3.96 14.45
CA VAL A 38 7.02 -4.26 13.21
C VAL A 38 6.72 -5.68 12.74
N GLN A 39 6.59 -6.61 13.69
CA GLN A 39 6.28 -8.01 13.40
C GLN A 39 4.90 -8.14 12.72
N ASP A 40 3.91 -7.35 13.13
CA ASP A 40 2.58 -7.39 12.50
C ASP A 40 2.66 -6.98 11.02
N VAL A 41 3.50 -5.99 10.69
CA VAL A 41 3.73 -5.57 9.30
C VAL A 41 4.50 -6.65 8.53
N GLU A 42 5.52 -7.26 9.13
CA GLU A 42 6.29 -8.35 8.53
C GLU A 42 5.40 -9.57 8.21
N GLU A 43 4.57 -10.00 9.16
CA GLU A 43 3.61 -11.08 8.97
C GLU A 43 2.59 -10.74 7.88
N ARG A 44 2.12 -9.48 7.83
CA ARG A 44 1.21 -9.03 6.77
C ARG A 44 1.87 -9.10 5.40
N VAL A 45 3.09 -8.60 5.26
CA VAL A 45 3.88 -8.69 4.02
C VAL A 45 4.07 -10.15 3.62
N GLN A 46 4.47 -11.02 4.55
CA GLN A 46 4.70 -12.43 4.27
C GLN A 46 3.46 -13.18 3.78
N LYS A 47 2.27 -12.79 4.26
CA LYS A 47 1.00 -13.42 3.86
C LYS A 47 0.43 -12.89 2.54
N THR A 48 0.73 -11.65 2.18
CA THR A 48 0.07 -10.96 1.06
C THR A 48 0.97 -10.76 -0.15
N PHE A 49 2.29 -10.68 0.04
CA PHE A 49 3.22 -10.45 -1.05
C PHE A 49 3.57 -11.81 -1.69
N PRO A 50 3.54 -11.91 -3.03
CA PRO A 50 3.89 -13.15 -3.71
C PRO A 50 5.39 -13.46 -3.61
N HIS A 51 5.75 -14.74 -3.66
CA HIS A 51 7.16 -15.13 -3.69
C HIS A 51 7.80 -14.72 -5.03
N PRO A 52 9.02 -14.12 -5.07
CA PRO A 52 9.96 -13.87 -3.97
C PRO A 52 9.96 -12.44 -3.39
N ILE A 53 9.03 -11.59 -3.80
CA ILE A 53 9.04 -10.17 -3.42
C ILE A 53 8.81 -9.97 -1.93
N ASP A 54 8.08 -10.90 -1.29
CA ASP A 54 7.89 -11.01 0.16
C ASP A 54 9.23 -10.96 0.92
N LYS A 55 10.16 -11.85 0.58
CA LYS A 55 11.43 -12.00 1.30
C LYS A 55 12.34 -10.80 1.11
N TRP A 56 12.34 -10.22 -0.08
CA TRP A 56 13.19 -9.08 -0.39
C TRP A 56 12.67 -7.79 0.24
N ALA A 57 11.35 -7.58 0.23
CA ALA A 57 10.72 -6.45 0.91
C ALA A 57 10.98 -6.50 2.42
N ILE A 58 10.83 -7.68 3.05
CA ILE A 58 11.12 -7.88 4.48
C ILE A 58 12.60 -7.59 4.78
N ALA A 59 13.53 -8.16 4.01
CA ALA A 59 14.96 -7.94 4.23
C ALA A 59 15.37 -6.47 4.08
N ASP A 60 14.82 -5.77 3.09
CA ASP A 60 15.09 -4.35 2.86
C ASP A 60 14.50 -3.46 3.98
N ALA A 61 13.27 -3.77 4.43
CA ALA A 61 12.62 -3.06 5.53
C ALA A 61 13.31 -3.30 6.89
N GLN A 62 13.75 -4.53 7.16
CA GLN A 62 14.58 -4.86 8.33
C GLN A 62 15.89 -4.05 8.32
N SER A 63 16.57 -3.95 7.17
CA SER A 63 17.77 -3.12 7.04
C SER A 63 17.50 -1.63 7.27
N ALA A 64 16.26 -1.15 7.11
CA ALA A 64 15.91 0.26 7.32
C ALA A 64 15.78 0.61 8.81
N ILE A 65 15.34 -0.35 9.65
CA ILE A 65 15.20 -0.17 11.09
C ILE A 65 16.49 -0.50 11.85
N GLU A 66 17.34 -1.37 11.30
CA GLU A 66 18.66 -1.66 11.86
C GLU A 66 19.57 -0.43 11.70
N LYS A 67 20.14 0.06 12.81
CA LYS A 67 20.97 1.28 12.89
C LYS A 67 22.28 1.25 12.07
N ARG A 68 22.47 0.28 11.18
CA ARG A 68 23.57 0.26 10.22
C ARG A 68 23.28 1.29 9.14
N LYS A 69 24.31 2.02 8.72
CA LYS A 69 24.22 2.95 7.59
C LYS A 69 23.71 2.19 6.37
N ARG A 70 22.41 2.32 6.09
CA ARG A 70 21.80 1.83 4.86
C ARG A 70 22.60 2.44 3.71
N ARG A 71 22.96 1.64 2.69
CA ARG A 71 23.73 2.13 1.53
C ARG A 71 23.02 3.30 0.85
N ASN A 72 21.69 3.27 0.84
CA ASN A 72 20.82 4.33 0.36
C ASN A 72 19.85 4.72 1.48
N PRO A 73 19.81 6.00 1.92
CA PRO A 73 18.79 6.45 2.84
C PRO A 73 17.41 6.37 2.16
N LEU A 74 16.36 6.17 2.97
CA LEU A 74 14.99 6.28 2.50
C LEU A 74 14.79 7.65 1.86
N LEU A 75 14.17 7.65 0.68
CA LEU A 75 13.80 8.85 -0.05
C LEU A 75 12.38 9.31 0.27
N LEU A 76 11.48 8.39 0.61
CA LEU A 76 10.14 8.72 1.04
C LEU A 76 10.18 9.47 2.38
N PRO A 77 9.37 10.54 2.55
CA PRO A 77 9.44 11.40 3.73
C PRO A 77 8.73 10.76 4.93
N VAL A 78 9.42 9.86 5.64
CA VAL A 78 8.90 9.15 6.82
C VAL A 78 8.30 10.13 7.84
N ASP A 79 8.96 11.26 8.08
CA ASP A 79 8.51 12.29 9.02
C ASP A 79 7.16 12.92 8.66
N LYS A 80 6.81 12.93 7.37
CA LYS A 80 5.50 13.41 6.88
C LYS A 80 4.46 12.30 6.86
N ILE A 81 4.87 11.07 6.56
CA ILE A 81 3.96 9.91 6.48
C ILE A 81 3.55 9.44 7.88
N HIS A 82 4.46 9.47 8.86
CA HIS A 82 4.21 8.99 10.22
C HIS A 82 2.99 9.64 10.90
N PRO A 83 2.81 10.98 10.87
CA PRO A 83 1.59 11.61 11.38
C PRO A 83 0.32 11.19 10.62
N LEU A 84 0.42 10.98 9.31
CA LEU A 84 -0.74 10.58 8.48
C LEU A 84 -1.18 9.15 8.77
N LEU A 85 -0.25 8.24 9.06
CA LEU A 85 -0.57 6.87 9.47
C LEU A 85 -1.41 6.84 10.76
N LYS A 86 -1.17 7.78 11.69
CA LYS A 86 -2.02 7.93 12.87
C LYS A 86 -3.45 8.33 12.51
N GLU A 87 -3.63 9.20 11.50
CA GLU A 87 -4.96 9.60 11.04
C GLU A 87 -5.69 8.44 10.35
N VAL A 88 -4.98 7.66 9.53
CA VAL A 88 -5.54 6.50 8.81
C VAL A 88 -5.91 5.36 9.76
N LEU A 89 -5.03 5.05 10.73
CA LEU A 89 -5.21 3.92 11.65
C LEU A 89 -6.04 4.25 12.89
N GLY A 90 -6.20 5.53 13.23
CA GLY A 90 -6.96 5.98 14.39
C GLY A 90 -6.26 5.76 15.75
N TYR A 91 -5.00 5.34 15.77
CA TYR A 91 -4.20 5.18 16.99
C TYR A 91 -2.75 5.64 16.81
N LYS A 92 -2.04 5.82 17.92
CA LYS A 92 -0.62 6.20 17.91
C LYS A 92 0.22 5.02 17.43
N VAL A 93 0.86 5.19 16.28
CA VAL A 93 1.82 4.23 15.70
C VAL A 93 3.21 4.52 16.25
N ASP A 94 4.02 3.48 16.50
CA ASP A 94 5.44 3.65 16.85
C ASP A 94 6.25 4.10 15.62
N TYR A 95 7.27 4.93 15.83
CA TYR A 95 8.08 5.46 14.72
C TYR A 95 8.77 4.35 13.91
N HIS A 96 9.25 3.28 14.56
CA HIS A 96 9.88 2.16 13.86
C HIS A 96 8.90 1.38 13.00
N VAL A 97 7.62 1.30 13.41
CA VAL A 97 6.56 0.67 12.59
C VAL A 97 6.33 1.50 11.33
N SER A 98 6.23 2.84 11.46
CA SER A 98 6.10 3.72 10.30
C SER A 98 7.32 3.67 9.39
N LEU A 99 8.53 3.64 9.96
CA LEU A 99 9.77 3.50 9.21
C LEU A 99 9.80 2.20 8.40
N TYR A 100 9.34 1.10 9.00
CA TYR A 100 9.27 -0.20 8.36
C TYR A 100 8.25 -0.21 7.20
N ILE A 101 7.03 0.30 7.43
CA ILE A 101 6.00 0.44 6.38
C ILE A 101 6.55 1.25 5.20
N VAL A 102 7.13 2.42 5.47
CA VAL A 102 7.67 3.29 4.41
C VAL A 102 8.80 2.60 3.64
N ALA A 103 9.63 1.78 4.31
CA ALA A 103 10.66 1.02 3.63
C ALA A 103 10.08 -0.05 2.68
N VAL A 104 9.03 -0.75 3.08
CA VAL A 104 8.32 -1.68 2.20
C VAL A 104 7.75 -0.95 0.98
N LEU A 105 7.08 0.20 1.18
CA LEU A 105 6.51 0.99 0.08
C LEU A 105 7.59 1.50 -0.90
N GLU A 106 8.72 1.97 -0.37
CA GLU A 106 9.84 2.44 -1.20
C GLU A 106 10.48 1.30 -2.00
N TYR A 107 10.61 0.11 -1.40
CA TYR A 107 11.12 -1.07 -2.08
C TYR A 107 10.26 -1.42 -3.30
N ILE A 108 8.94 -1.51 -3.12
CA ILE A 108 8.00 -1.82 -4.21
C ILE A 108 7.99 -0.72 -5.27
N SER A 109 8.04 0.55 -4.86
CA SER A 109 8.19 1.68 -5.78
C SER A 109 9.43 1.53 -6.66
N ALA A 110 10.56 1.13 -6.06
CA ALA A 110 11.81 0.93 -6.77
C ALA A 110 11.74 -0.27 -7.72
N ASP A 111 11.07 -1.34 -7.33
CA ASP A 111 10.93 -2.54 -8.15
C ASP A 111 10.08 -2.30 -9.41
N ILE A 112 8.92 -1.64 -9.25
CA ILE A 112 8.07 -1.21 -10.39
C ILE A 112 8.86 -0.31 -11.35
N LEU A 113 9.56 0.71 -10.82
CA LEU A 113 10.35 1.63 -11.64
C LEU A 113 11.53 0.93 -12.32
N LYS A 114 12.15 -0.05 -11.66
CA LYS A 114 13.24 -0.83 -12.22
C LYS A 114 12.75 -1.70 -13.37
N LEU A 115 11.61 -2.37 -13.21
CA LEU A 115 10.96 -3.17 -14.24
C LEU A 115 10.57 -2.31 -15.45
N ALA A 116 9.83 -1.22 -15.23
CA ALA A 116 9.39 -0.32 -16.28
C ALA A 116 10.57 0.32 -17.03
N GLY A 117 11.62 0.75 -16.32
CA GLY A 117 12.80 1.31 -16.97
C GLY A 117 13.60 0.28 -17.78
N ASN A 118 13.64 -1.00 -17.35
CA ASN A 118 14.22 -2.07 -18.15
C ASN A 118 13.42 -2.30 -19.44
N TYR A 119 12.08 -2.30 -19.34
CA TYR A 119 11.19 -2.41 -20.49
C TYR A 119 11.41 -1.25 -21.50
N VAL A 120 11.38 -0.01 -21.02
CA VAL A 120 11.61 1.21 -21.81
C VAL A 120 13.00 1.21 -22.47
N GLY A 121 14.03 0.81 -21.72
CA GLY A 121 15.39 0.67 -22.24
C GLY A 121 15.50 -0.37 -23.36
N ASN A 122 14.79 -1.48 -23.25
CA ASN A 122 14.78 -2.54 -24.26
C ASN A 122 14.14 -2.08 -25.58
N ILE A 123 13.08 -1.27 -25.51
CA ILE A 123 12.43 -0.68 -26.70
C ILE A 123 13.13 0.62 -27.17
N ARG A 124 14.27 0.98 -26.57
CA ARG A 124 15.09 2.16 -26.90
C ARG A 124 14.36 3.50 -26.77
N HIS A 125 13.42 3.56 -25.83
CA HIS A 125 12.82 4.81 -25.37
C HIS A 125 13.65 5.38 -24.20
N TYR A 126 13.51 6.68 -23.93
CA TYR A 126 14.26 7.39 -22.89
C TYR A 126 13.37 7.98 -21.78
N GLU A 127 12.08 7.72 -21.88
CA GLU A 127 11.06 8.30 -21.01
C GLU A 127 10.04 7.22 -20.65
N ILE A 128 9.78 7.06 -19.36
CA ILE A 128 8.81 6.11 -18.80
C ILE A 128 7.44 6.79 -18.74
N SER A 129 6.45 6.22 -19.42
CA SER A 129 5.05 6.61 -19.38
C SER A 129 4.20 5.68 -18.53
N GLN A 130 2.96 6.08 -18.23
CA GLN A 130 2.01 5.21 -17.53
C GLN A 130 1.77 3.89 -18.29
N GLN A 131 1.72 3.94 -19.64
CA GLN A 131 1.52 2.75 -20.46
C GLN A 131 2.67 1.75 -20.32
N ASP A 132 3.91 2.24 -20.24
CA ASP A 132 5.09 1.40 -20.08
C ASP A 132 5.04 0.63 -18.75
N ILE A 133 4.60 1.30 -17.67
CA ILE A 133 4.40 0.68 -16.37
C ILE A 133 3.35 -0.43 -16.48
N LYS A 134 2.17 -0.14 -17.00
CA LYS A 134 1.08 -1.12 -17.16
C LYS A 134 1.54 -2.34 -17.96
N VAL A 135 2.13 -2.13 -19.14
CA VAL A 135 2.59 -3.22 -20.00
C VAL A 135 3.68 -4.04 -19.32
N SER A 136 4.64 -3.39 -18.67
CA SER A 136 5.73 -4.10 -18.00
C SER A 136 5.24 -4.90 -16.79
N MET A 137 4.31 -4.37 -16.00
CA MET A 137 3.70 -5.10 -14.87
C MET A 137 2.83 -6.27 -15.34
N CYS A 138 2.05 -6.12 -16.43
CA CYS A 138 1.28 -7.24 -16.99
C CYS A 138 2.15 -8.41 -17.46
N ALA A 139 3.43 -8.15 -17.78
CA ALA A 139 4.39 -9.19 -18.15
C ALA A 139 5.10 -9.82 -16.94
N ASP A 140 5.04 -9.18 -15.77
CA ASP A 140 5.66 -9.64 -14.54
C ASP A 140 4.63 -10.32 -13.65
N LYS A 141 4.73 -11.65 -13.51
CA LYS A 141 3.76 -12.42 -12.73
C LYS A 141 3.73 -12.02 -11.26
N VAL A 142 4.86 -11.60 -10.69
CA VAL A 142 4.96 -11.33 -9.25
C VAL A 142 4.23 -10.02 -8.93
N LEU A 143 4.49 -8.96 -9.69
CA LEU A 143 3.77 -7.69 -9.53
C LEU A 143 2.32 -7.78 -10.02
N MET A 144 2.05 -8.55 -11.07
CA MET A 144 0.68 -8.82 -11.49
C MET A 144 -0.09 -9.49 -10.35
N ASP A 145 0.37 -10.64 -9.84
CA ASP A 145 -0.28 -11.35 -8.74
C ASP A 145 -0.41 -10.48 -7.48
N MET A 146 0.54 -9.57 -7.22
CA MET A 146 0.49 -8.67 -6.06
C MET A 146 -0.62 -7.63 -6.13
N PHE A 147 -0.89 -7.06 -7.32
CA PHE A 147 -1.87 -5.98 -7.50
C PHE A 147 -3.21 -6.45 -8.08
N ASP A 148 -3.26 -7.65 -8.67
CA ASP A 148 -4.49 -8.27 -9.21
C ASP A 148 -5.35 -8.88 -8.08
N GLN A 149 -4.73 -9.23 -6.95
CA GLN A 149 -5.43 -9.69 -5.74
C GLN A 149 -6.41 -8.64 -5.18
N GLU A 150 -6.35 -7.36 -5.58
CA GLU A 150 -7.22 -6.33 -5.02
C GLU A 150 -8.70 -6.42 -5.44
N GLU A 151 -9.01 -7.04 -6.58
CA GLU A 151 -10.41 -7.40 -6.89
C GLU A 151 -10.97 -8.43 -5.88
N ASP A 152 -10.10 -9.27 -5.33
CA ASP A 152 -10.43 -10.26 -4.30
C ASP A 152 -10.17 -9.76 -2.86
N ILE A 153 -9.35 -8.74 -2.61
CA ILE A 153 -9.10 -8.22 -1.24
C ILE A 153 -10.32 -7.47 -0.71
N GLY A 154 -11.10 -6.83 -1.60
CA GLY A 154 -12.44 -6.35 -1.27
C GLY A 154 -13.41 -7.47 -0.87
N LEU A 155 -13.13 -8.71 -1.30
CA LEU A 155 -13.88 -9.91 -0.99
C LEU A 155 -13.31 -10.70 0.19
N MET A 156 -11.98 -10.69 0.41
CA MET A 156 -11.29 -11.27 1.57
C MET A 156 -11.51 -10.46 2.85
N SER A 157 -11.96 -9.20 2.74
CA SER A 157 -12.53 -8.47 3.88
C SER A 157 -13.93 -8.99 4.28
N GLN A 158 -14.61 -9.76 3.42
CA GLN A 158 -15.88 -10.45 3.70
C GLN A 158 -15.72 -11.97 3.82
N CYS A 159 -14.63 -12.53 3.35
CA CYS A 159 -14.25 -13.90 3.60
C CYS A 159 -13.26 -13.89 4.75
N THR A 160 -13.77 -14.00 5.98
CA THR A 160 -13.06 -14.79 6.99
C THR A 160 -12.58 -16.06 6.29
N GLU A 161 -11.27 -16.19 6.09
CA GLU A 161 -10.67 -17.48 5.77
C GLU A 161 -11.32 -18.48 6.73
N GLU A 162 -12.08 -19.44 6.19
CA GLU A 162 -12.46 -20.64 6.94
C GLU A 162 -11.16 -21.13 7.58
N PRO A 163 -11.01 -21.03 8.92
CA PRO A 163 -9.90 -21.69 9.53
C PRO A 163 -10.14 -23.15 9.21
N SER A 164 -9.20 -23.78 8.53
CA SER A 164 -8.99 -25.22 8.65
C SER A 164 -8.58 -25.51 10.11
N SER A 165 -9.53 -25.32 11.02
CA SER A 165 -9.52 -25.59 12.44
C SER A 165 -10.99 -25.61 12.81
N SER A 166 -11.53 -26.82 12.93
CA SER A 166 -12.78 -27.11 13.60
C SER A 166 -12.75 -26.51 15.01
N GLY A 167 -13.20 -25.27 15.15
CA GLY A 167 -13.43 -24.59 16.42
C GLY A 167 -14.67 -23.75 16.23
N GLU A 168 -15.77 -24.15 16.86
CA GLU A 168 -16.99 -23.33 16.89
C GLU A 168 -16.63 -21.94 17.44
N LEU A 169 -16.81 -20.90 16.62
CA LEU A 169 -16.74 -19.52 17.09
C LEU A 169 -17.73 -19.35 18.25
N THR A 170 -17.26 -18.80 19.37
CA THR A 170 -18.16 -18.53 20.48
C THR A 170 -19.02 -17.31 20.17
N TYR A 171 -20.18 -17.20 20.84
CA TYR A 171 -21.02 -15.99 20.73
C TYR A 171 -20.23 -14.71 21.04
N ASP A 172 -19.26 -14.78 21.95
CA ASP A 172 -18.37 -13.66 22.30
C ASP A 172 -17.44 -13.26 21.15
N ASP A 173 -16.98 -14.21 20.33
CA ASP A 173 -16.18 -13.93 19.14
C ASP A 173 -17.00 -13.24 18.05
N LEU A 174 -18.23 -13.72 17.82
CA LEU A 174 -19.16 -13.11 16.87
C LEU A 174 -19.52 -11.68 17.25
N VAL A 175 -19.82 -11.43 18.53
CA VAL A 175 -20.11 -10.08 19.03
C VAL A 175 -18.91 -9.16 18.84
N ARG A 176 -17.68 -9.63 19.10
CA ARG A 176 -16.47 -8.83 18.87
C ARG A 176 -16.25 -8.50 17.41
N LEU A 177 -16.54 -9.44 16.50
CA LEU A 177 -16.44 -9.23 15.06
C LEU A 177 -17.44 -8.18 14.57
N GLU A 178 -18.72 -8.32 14.95
CA GLU A 178 -19.78 -7.37 14.62
C GLU A 178 -19.47 -5.95 15.14
N ILE A 179 -18.98 -5.83 16.38
CA ILE A 179 -18.56 -4.53 16.93
C ILE A 179 -17.40 -3.93 16.13
N ALA A 180 -16.46 -4.75 15.66
CA ALA A 180 -15.33 -4.28 14.86
C ALA A 180 -15.77 -3.78 13.49
N GLU A 181 -16.70 -4.50 12.85
CA GLU A 181 -17.31 -4.14 11.56
C GLU A 181 -18.12 -2.85 11.67
N GLU A 182 -18.99 -2.72 12.68
CA GLU A 182 -19.77 -1.49 12.92
C GLU A 182 -18.84 -0.29 13.13
N ARG A 183 -17.76 -0.47 13.89
CA ARG A 183 -16.75 0.58 14.10
C ARG A 183 -16.03 0.96 12.82
N GLN A 184 -15.78 0.01 11.92
CA GLN A 184 -15.17 0.29 10.62
C GLN A 184 -16.12 1.09 9.73
N TYR A 185 -17.38 0.65 9.64
CA TYR A 185 -18.42 1.34 8.88
C TYR A 185 -18.57 2.81 9.32
N LEU A 186 -18.59 3.06 10.64
CA LEU A 186 -18.66 4.42 11.18
C LEU A 186 -17.44 5.28 10.81
N ARG A 187 -16.24 4.70 10.77
CA ARG A 187 -15.02 5.43 10.34
C ARG A 187 -15.08 5.80 8.86
N GLU A 188 -15.51 4.87 8.01
CA GLU A 188 -15.67 5.11 6.57
C GLU A 188 -16.71 6.22 6.32
N LEU A 189 -17.83 6.19 7.04
CA LEU A 189 -18.85 7.22 6.97
C LEU A 189 -18.31 8.59 7.43
N ASP A 190 -17.57 8.65 8.54
CA ASP A 190 -16.97 9.90 9.01
C ASP A 190 -15.95 10.45 8.02
N LEU A 191 -15.17 9.59 7.36
CA LEU A 191 -14.25 9.99 6.30
C LEU A 191 -15.00 10.60 5.10
N ILE A 192 -16.07 9.95 4.64
CA ILE A 192 -16.92 10.48 3.56
C ILE A 192 -17.48 11.84 3.97
N ILE A 193 -17.99 11.97 5.19
CA ILE A 193 -18.50 13.25 5.69
C ILE A 193 -17.37 14.29 5.73
N LYS A 194 -16.21 13.97 6.28
CA LYS A 194 -15.08 14.90 6.41
C LYS A 194 -14.60 15.41 5.06
N VAL A 195 -14.50 14.54 4.05
CA VAL A 195 -14.03 14.87 2.71
C VAL A 195 -15.08 15.65 1.93
N PHE A 196 -16.32 15.17 1.91
CA PHE A 196 -17.33 15.66 0.98
C PHE A 196 -18.28 16.70 1.57
N ARG A 197 -18.49 16.76 2.89
CA ARG A 197 -19.48 17.66 3.52
C ARG A 197 -19.24 19.12 3.15
N GLN A 198 -18.00 19.58 3.20
CA GLN A 198 -17.68 20.97 2.86
C GLN A 198 -17.93 21.25 1.36
N HIS A 199 -17.61 20.29 0.48
CA HIS A 199 -17.87 20.40 -0.95
C HIS A 199 -19.38 20.43 -1.27
N PHE A 200 -20.18 19.60 -0.60
CA PHE A 200 -21.64 19.62 -0.72
C PHE A 200 -22.24 20.95 -0.28
N LEU A 201 -21.75 21.52 0.82
CA LEU A 201 -22.25 22.82 1.34
C LEU A 201 -21.79 24.01 0.49
N SER A 202 -20.59 23.97 -0.06
CA SER A 202 -19.98 25.11 -0.77
C SER A 202 -20.39 25.19 -2.23
N ASN A 203 -20.73 24.05 -2.87
CA ASN A 203 -21.04 23.98 -4.30
C ASN A 203 -22.34 23.23 -4.57
N PRO A 204 -23.51 23.76 -4.15
CA PRO A 204 -24.80 23.09 -4.33
C PRO A 204 -25.16 22.84 -5.80
N LYS A 205 -24.60 23.63 -6.74
CA LYS A 205 -24.87 23.53 -8.18
C LYS A 205 -24.18 22.35 -8.88
N ILE A 206 -23.16 21.74 -8.26
CA ILE A 206 -22.42 20.60 -8.84
C ILE A 206 -23.18 19.29 -8.60
N PHE A 207 -23.99 19.22 -7.55
CA PHE A 207 -24.64 17.99 -7.09
C PHE A 207 -26.18 18.02 -7.17
N THR A 208 -26.76 19.08 -7.75
CA THR A 208 -28.19 19.09 -8.11
C THR A 208 -28.40 18.36 -9.43
N PRO A 209 -29.40 17.46 -9.52
CA PRO A 209 -29.77 16.84 -10.79
C PRO A 209 -30.19 17.92 -11.80
N GLN A 210 -29.76 17.77 -13.06
CA GLN A 210 -30.21 18.60 -14.20
C GLN A 210 -31.70 18.40 -14.48
#